data_AF-A0A6B3GJ87-F1
#
_entry.id   AF-A0A6B3GJ87-F1
#
_cell.length_a   1.000
_cell.length_b   1.000
_cell.length_c   1.000
_cell.angle_alpha   90.00
_cell.angle_beta   90.00
_cell.angle_gamma   90.00
#
_symmetry.space_group_name_H-M   'P 1'
#
loop_
_entity.id
_entity.type
_entity.pdbx_description
1 polymer ?
#
loop_
_entity_poly.entity_id
_entity_poly.type
_entity_poly.pdbx_seq_one_letter_code
_entity_poly.pdbx_strand_id
1 'polypeptide(L)'
;SEYFMNRAQKYVKLFDDKAGFFQGKKPNGDWRLPSDQYDPRVWGYDYTETNGWGYAFTAPQDSRGLANLYGGRAGLGKKLDTYFSTPETAGPEFVGSYGGVIHEMTEARDVRMGQYGHSNQVAHHATYMYNAASQPYKTQEKVREVLGRLYVGSEIGQGIHGDEDNGEQSAWFLFSSLGFYPLVMGS
;
A
#
# COMPACT_ATOMS: atom_id res chain seq x y z
N SER A 1 25.53 -14.96 -4.65
CA SER A 1 24.81 -13.72 -5.02
C SER A 1 23.58 -14.02 -5.89
N GLU A 2 23.74 -14.74 -7.01
CA GLU A 2 22.65 -15.05 -7.96
C GLU A 2 21.41 -15.70 -7.33
N TYR A 3 21.58 -16.66 -6.41
CA TYR A 3 20.47 -17.28 -5.67
C TYR A 3 19.54 -16.25 -4.99
N PHE A 4 20.11 -15.26 -4.30
CA PHE A 4 19.32 -14.24 -3.59
C PHE A 4 18.73 -13.23 -4.55
N MET A 5 19.44 -12.87 -5.63
CA MET A 5 18.91 -11.98 -6.67
C MET A 5 17.67 -12.59 -7.34
N ASN A 6 17.74 -13.87 -7.71
CA ASN A 6 16.60 -14.60 -8.26
C ASN A 6 15.44 -14.71 -7.27
N ARG A 7 15.72 -14.80 -5.96
CA ARG A 7 14.68 -14.79 -4.91
C ARG A 7 14.04 -13.41 -4.74
N ALA A 8 14.82 -12.34 -4.83
CA ALA A 8 14.32 -10.97 -4.69
C ALA A 8 13.27 -10.61 -5.76
N GLN A 9 13.34 -11.26 -6.93
CA GLN A 9 12.41 -11.08 -8.04
C GLN A 9 11.16 -11.98 -7.97
N LYS A 10 11.03 -12.90 -7.00
CA LYS A 10 9.91 -13.85 -6.96
C LYS A 10 8.54 -13.22 -6.74
N TYR A 11 8.47 -11.95 -6.31
CA TYR A 11 7.21 -11.23 -6.16
C TYR A 11 6.38 -11.25 -7.45
N VAL A 12 7.03 -11.21 -8.62
CA VAL A 12 6.37 -11.29 -9.94
C VAL A 12 5.51 -12.55 -10.11
N LYS A 13 5.83 -13.63 -9.40
CA LYS A 13 5.09 -14.91 -9.48
C LYS A 13 3.73 -14.86 -8.81
N LEU A 14 3.49 -13.86 -7.97
CA LEU A 14 2.23 -13.63 -7.25
C LEU A 14 1.39 -12.53 -7.89
N PHE A 15 1.87 -11.89 -8.97
CA PHE A 15 1.08 -10.91 -9.71
C PHE A 15 0.15 -11.61 -10.70
N ASP A 16 -1.15 -11.49 -10.48
CA ASP A 16 -2.18 -11.92 -11.41
C ASP A 16 -2.45 -10.78 -12.39
N ASP A 17 -1.98 -10.92 -13.63
CA ASP A 17 -2.09 -9.92 -14.68
C ASP A 17 -3.53 -9.68 -15.13
N LYS A 18 -4.40 -10.68 -15.01
CA LYS A 18 -5.83 -10.57 -15.34
C LYS A 18 -6.59 -9.84 -14.25
N ALA A 19 -6.27 -10.10 -12.98
CA ALA A 19 -6.84 -9.34 -11.87
C ALA A 19 -6.20 -7.93 -11.73
N GLY A 20 -4.94 -7.79 -12.15
CA GLY A 20 -4.15 -6.57 -12.00
C GLY A 20 -3.68 -6.31 -10.57
N PHE A 21 -3.50 -7.36 -9.77
CA PHE A 21 -3.11 -7.32 -8.36
C PHE A 21 -2.25 -8.52 -7.95
N PHE A 22 -1.56 -8.39 -6.81
CA PHE A 22 -0.93 -9.53 -6.17
C PHE A 22 -1.97 -10.38 -5.45
N GLN A 23 -2.00 -11.68 -5.68
CA GLN A 23 -2.90 -12.61 -5.01
C GLN A 23 -2.15 -13.90 -4.62
N GLY A 24 -2.60 -14.56 -3.55
CA GLY A 24 -2.07 -15.84 -3.14
C GLY A 24 -2.30 -16.96 -4.16
N LYS A 25 -1.46 -17.99 -4.06
CA LYS A 25 -1.56 -19.23 -4.85
C LYS A 25 -1.75 -20.43 -3.94
N LYS A 26 -2.56 -21.39 -4.39
CA LYS A 26 -2.71 -22.71 -3.78
C LYS A 26 -1.42 -23.52 -3.97
N PRO A 27 -1.19 -24.59 -3.19
CA PRO A 27 0.01 -25.43 -3.33
C PRO A 27 0.21 -26.04 -4.73
N ASN A 28 -0.87 -26.21 -5.49
CA ASN A 28 -0.84 -26.71 -6.87
C ASN A 28 -0.46 -25.63 -7.91
N GLY A 29 -0.29 -24.37 -7.50
CA GLY A 29 0.09 -23.25 -8.36
C GLY A 29 -1.07 -22.41 -8.89
N ASP A 30 -2.33 -22.84 -8.68
CA ASP A 30 -3.50 -22.06 -9.08
C ASP A 30 -3.68 -20.83 -8.19
N TRP A 31 -4.30 -19.79 -8.74
CA TRP A 31 -4.73 -18.63 -7.95
C TRP A 31 -5.71 -19.04 -6.84
N ARG A 32 -5.68 -18.34 -5.69
CA ARG A 32 -6.63 -18.57 -4.60
C ARG A 32 -8.07 -18.39 -5.08
N LEU A 33 -8.35 -17.28 -5.76
CA LEU A 33 -9.59 -17.00 -6.48
C LEU A 33 -9.35 -16.93 -7.99
N PRO A 34 -10.33 -17.34 -8.82
CA PRO A 34 -10.36 -16.97 -10.23
C PRO A 34 -10.20 -15.45 -10.40
N SER A 35 -9.40 -15.03 -11.39
CA SER A 35 -9.04 -13.62 -11.58
C SER A 35 -10.24 -12.69 -11.79
N ASP A 36 -11.32 -13.21 -12.38
CA ASP A 36 -12.59 -12.50 -12.63
C ASP A 36 -13.50 -12.40 -11.40
N GLN A 37 -13.19 -13.13 -10.33
CA GLN A 37 -13.91 -13.10 -9.05
C GLN A 37 -13.11 -12.41 -7.94
N TYR A 38 -11.90 -11.94 -8.25
CA TYR A 38 -11.03 -11.29 -7.29
C TYR A 38 -11.49 -9.85 -7.02
N ASP A 39 -11.80 -9.54 -5.77
CA ASP A 39 -12.09 -8.18 -5.31
C ASP A 39 -10.92 -7.68 -4.43
N PRO A 40 -10.16 -6.66 -4.88
CA PRO A 40 -9.00 -6.15 -4.14
C PRO A 40 -9.36 -5.44 -2.83
N ARG A 41 -10.64 -5.18 -2.56
CA ARG A 41 -11.10 -4.54 -1.32
C ARG A 41 -11.26 -5.52 -0.17
N VAL A 42 -11.33 -6.83 -0.44
CA VAL A 42 -11.52 -7.85 0.60
C VAL A 42 -10.24 -7.99 1.43
N TRP A 43 -10.36 -7.78 2.75
CA TRP A 43 -9.26 -7.82 3.70
C TRP A 43 -8.85 -9.23 4.09
N GLY A 44 -7.58 -9.40 4.45
CA GLY A 44 -7.04 -10.65 4.95
C GLY A 44 -6.80 -11.71 3.86
N TYR A 45 -6.89 -12.98 4.23
CA TYR A 45 -6.46 -14.15 3.46
C TYR A 45 -4.97 -14.11 3.06
N ASP A 46 -4.66 -13.44 1.95
CA ASP A 46 -3.32 -13.37 1.36
C ASP A 46 -2.51 -12.19 1.93
N TYR A 47 -3.21 -11.27 2.60
CA TYR A 47 -2.68 -10.03 3.16
C TYR A 47 -2.82 -10.02 4.67
N THR A 48 -1.96 -9.28 5.35
CA THR A 48 -2.11 -8.99 6.78
C THR A 48 -2.47 -7.52 6.94
N GLU A 49 -3.50 -7.26 7.75
CA GLU A 49 -3.96 -5.94 8.18
C GLU A 49 -4.22 -4.96 7.02
N THR A 50 -4.57 -5.50 5.85
CA THR A 50 -4.96 -4.76 4.67
C THR A 50 -5.63 -5.70 3.66
N ASN A 51 -5.76 -5.23 2.42
CA ASN A 51 -6.33 -5.93 1.29
C ASN A 51 -5.38 -5.86 0.07
N GLY A 52 -5.89 -6.22 -1.11
CA GLY A 52 -5.12 -6.20 -2.35
C GLY A 52 -4.55 -4.84 -2.72
N TRP A 53 -5.18 -3.74 -2.31
CA TRP A 53 -4.69 -2.39 -2.54
C TRP A 53 -3.46 -2.05 -1.72
N GLY A 54 -3.42 -2.43 -0.43
CA GLY A 54 -2.23 -2.21 0.41
C GLY A 54 -0.99 -2.89 -0.17
N TYR A 55 -1.14 -4.10 -0.71
CA TYR A 55 -0.06 -4.85 -1.34
C TYR A 55 0.17 -4.51 -2.83
N ALA A 56 -0.65 -3.67 -3.45
CA ALA A 56 -0.52 -3.33 -4.88
C ALA A 56 0.85 -2.71 -5.21
N PHE A 57 1.49 -2.06 -4.24
CA PHE A 57 2.80 -1.44 -4.41
C PHE A 57 3.90 -2.14 -3.63
N THR A 58 3.70 -3.43 -3.35
CA THR A 58 4.75 -4.27 -2.76
C THR A 58 5.93 -4.42 -3.74
N ALA A 59 7.12 -4.63 -3.20
CA ALA A 59 8.41 -4.65 -3.90
C ALA A 59 9.07 -3.28 -4.24
N PRO A 60 9.17 -2.33 -3.29
CA PRO A 60 9.88 -1.06 -3.54
C PRO A 60 11.35 -1.25 -3.94
N GLN A 61 11.99 -2.34 -3.51
CA GLN A 61 13.37 -2.70 -3.90
C GLN A 61 13.56 -2.89 -5.41
N ASP A 62 12.49 -3.17 -6.14
CA ASP A 62 12.49 -3.30 -7.61
C ASP A 62 11.34 -2.48 -8.21
N SER A 63 11.33 -1.18 -7.90
CA SER A 63 10.29 -0.26 -8.37
C SER A 63 10.13 -0.21 -9.91
N ARG A 64 11.19 -0.53 -10.67
CA ARG A 64 11.13 -0.65 -12.14
C ARG A 64 10.41 -1.92 -12.57
N GLY A 65 10.74 -3.07 -11.98
CA GLY A 65 10.04 -4.33 -12.26
C GLY A 65 8.57 -4.25 -11.86
N LEU A 66 8.27 -3.66 -10.70
CA LEU A 66 6.89 -3.38 -10.28
C LEU A 66 6.16 -2.47 -11.28
N ALA A 67 6.79 -1.40 -11.75
CA ALA A 67 6.19 -0.54 -12.78
C ALA A 67 5.87 -1.33 -14.06
N ASN A 68 6.74 -2.26 -14.46
CA ASN A 68 6.51 -3.10 -15.65
C ASN A 68 5.29 -4.02 -15.50
N LEU A 69 5.00 -4.53 -14.30
CA LEU A 69 3.77 -5.30 -14.04
C LEU A 69 2.50 -4.48 -14.31
N TYR A 70 2.57 -3.15 -14.15
CA TYR A 70 1.47 -2.23 -14.43
C TYR A 70 1.52 -1.60 -15.82
N GLY A 71 2.37 -2.07 -16.74
CA GLY A 71 2.51 -1.48 -18.08
C GLY A 71 3.46 -0.28 -18.13
N GLY A 72 4.46 -0.25 -17.24
CA GLY A 72 5.50 0.77 -17.15
C GLY A 72 5.14 1.93 -16.24
N ARG A 73 5.99 2.96 -16.23
CA ARG A 73 5.90 4.10 -15.28
C ARG A 73 4.55 4.82 -15.32
N ALA A 74 4.00 5.02 -16.52
CA ALA A 74 2.69 5.65 -16.69
C ALA A 74 1.55 4.79 -16.13
N GLY A 75 1.64 3.47 -16.29
CA GLY A 75 0.66 2.54 -15.73
C GLY A 75 0.72 2.46 -14.20
N LEU A 76 1.92 2.45 -13.62
CA LEU A 76 2.09 2.58 -12.16
C LEU A 76 1.47 3.89 -11.64
N GLY A 77 1.70 5.01 -12.32
CA GLY A 77 1.07 6.29 -11.97
C GLY A 77 -0.45 6.23 -11.97
N LYS A 78 -1.06 5.61 -13.00
CA LYS A 78 -2.52 5.41 -13.06
C LYS A 78 -3.05 4.50 -11.96
N LYS A 79 -2.29 3.44 -11.60
CA LYS A 79 -2.66 2.53 -10.50
C LYS A 79 -2.65 3.28 -9.16
N LEU A 80 -1.65 4.12 -8.91
CA LEU A 80 -1.58 5.00 -7.74
C LEU A 80 -2.75 6.00 -7.72
N ASP A 81 -3.07 6.63 -8.85
CA ASP A 81 -4.23 7.53 -8.93
C ASP A 81 -5.55 6.80 -8.58
N THR A 82 -5.69 5.56 -9.02
CA THR A 82 -6.84 4.71 -8.68
C THR A 82 -6.85 4.34 -7.20
N TYR A 83 -5.69 4.03 -6.63
CA TYR A 83 -5.54 3.74 -5.20
C TYR A 83 -5.96 4.93 -4.32
N PHE A 84 -5.52 6.15 -4.62
CA PHE A 84 -5.89 7.35 -3.88
C PHE A 84 -7.33 7.83 -4.12
N SER A 85 -8.01 7.31 -5.15
CA SER A 85 -9.40 7.70 -5.48
C SER A 85 -10.46 6.64 -5.18
N THR A 86 -10.06 5.38 -5.02
CA THR A 86 -10.97 4.28 -4.64
C THR A 86 -11.27 4.38 -3.16
N PRO A 87 -12.52 4.55 -2.70
CA PRO A 87 -12.81 4.67 -1.27
C PRO A 87 -12.50 3.38 -0.49
N GLU A 88 -11.91 3.51 0.70
CA GLU A 88 -12.01 2.51 1.77
C GLU A 88 -13.25 2.84 2.61
N THR A 89 -14.11 1.85 2.84
CA THR A 89 -15.43 2.05 3.46
C THR A 89 -15.54 1.40 4.83
N ALA A 90 -14.59 0.54 5.21
CA ALA A 90 -14.69 -0.37 6.35
C ALA A 90 -16.01 -1.19 6.31
N GLY A 91 -16.48 -1.53 5.10
CA GLY A 91 -17.74 -2.22 4.89
C GLY A 91 -17.70 -3.66 5.42
N PRO A 92 -18.75 -4.14 6.12
CA PRO A 92 -18.80 -5.52 6.63
C PRO A 92 -18.72 -6.58 5.53
N GLU A 93 -19.06 -6.23 4.28
CA GLU A 93 -18.91 -7.09 3.11
C GLU A 93 -17.44 -7.34 2.71
N PHE A 94 -16.50 -6.52 3.17
CA PHE A 94 -15.08 -6.59 2.82
C PHE A 94 -14.19 -7.15 3.92
N VAL A 95 -14.75 -7.61 5.05
CA VAL A 95 -13.98 -8.08 6.22
C VAL A 95 -13.13 -9.33 5.93
N GLY A 96 -13.50 -10.08 4.88
CA GLY A 96 -12.78 -11.26 4.42
C GLY A 96 -12.49 -12.27 5.54
N SER A 97 -11.22 -12.62 5.73
CA SER A 97 -10.84 -13.66 6.70
C SER A 97 -10.95 -13.24 8.17
N TYR A 98 -11.13 -11.95 8.45
CA TYR A 98 -11.21 -11.45 9.82
C TYR A 98 -12.57 -11.72 10.48
N GLY A 99 -13.62 -11.97 9.68
CA GLY A 99 -14.97 -12.26 10.18
C GLY A 99 -15.69 -11.08 10.85
N GLY A 100 -15.05 -9.92 10.93
CA GLY A 100 -15.57 -8.68 11.49
C GLY A 100 -14.68 -7.49 11.13
N VAL A 101 -15.18 -6.28 11.34
CA VAL A 101 -14.42 -5.05 11.11
C VAL A 101 -13.38 -4.90 12.21
N ILE A 102 -12.10 -4.86 11.84
CA ILE A 102 -10.96 -4.59 12.73
C ILE A 102 -10.66 -3.08 12.77
N HIS A 103 -9.82 -2.65 13.72
CA HIS A 103 -9.59 -1.22 13.93
C HIS A 103 -8.90 -0.56 12.72
N GLU A 104 -7.96 -1.26 12.09
CA GLU A 104 -7.20 -0.80 10.92
C GLU A 104 -8.12 -0.49 9.72
N MET A 105 -9.22 -1.23 9.55
CA MET A 105 -10.22 -0.94 8.50
C MET A 105 -10.91 0.41 8.75
N THR A 106 -11.28 0.65 10.00
CA THR A 106 -11.99 1.88 10.41
C THR A 106 -11.06 3.08 10.31
N GLU A 107 -9.83 2.93 10.76
CA GLU A 107 -8.79 3.95 10.68
C GLU A 107 -8.44 4.29 9.22
N ALA A 108 -8.26 3.28 8.36
CA ALA A 108 -7.98 3.50 6.94
C ALA A 108 -9.11 4.24 6.21
N ARG A 109 -10.38 3.92 6.53
CA ARG A 109 -11.54 4.69 6.05
C ARG A 109 -11.46 6.16 6.50
N ASP A 110 -11.11 6.38 7.76
CA ASP A 110 -11.13 7.72 8.38
C ASP A 110 -9.94 8.61 7.98
N VAL A 111 -8.89 8.03 7.38
CA VAL A 111 -7.84 8.79 6.67
C VAL A 111 -8.43 9.60 5.50
N ARG A 112 -9.47 9.07 4.83
CA ARG A 112 -10.17 9.73 3.70
C ARG A 112 -9.23 10.14 2.57
N MET A 113 -8.33 9.23 2.18
CA MET A 113 -7.42 9.36 1.03
C MET A 113 -7.52 8.16 0.08
N GLY A 114 -8.75 7.67 -0.12
CA GLY A 114 -9.01 6.46 -0.89
C GLY A 114 -8.65 5.20 -0.12
N GLN A 115 -7.93 4.28 -0.77
CA GLN A 115 -7.40 3.04 -0.17
C GLN A 115 -6.08 3.27 0.58
N TYR A 116 -5.57 4.51 0.60
CA TYR A 116 -4.40 4.88 1.38
C TYR A 116 -4.73 4.95 2.89
N GLY A 117 -4.57 3.81 3.56
CA GLY A 117 -4.67 3.69 5.01
C GLY A 117 -3.37 4.06 5.71
N HIS A 118 -3.08 5.36 5.84
CA HIS A 118 -1.86 5.85 6.51
C HIS A 118 -1.73 5.42 7.98
N SER A 119 -2.80 4.88 8.58
CA SER A 119 -2.78 4.33 9.94
C SER A 119 -1.94 3.05 10.07
N ASN A 120 -1.54 2.42 8.96
CA ASN A 120 -0.81 1.16 8.94
C ASN A 120 0.43 1.22 8.02
N GLN A 121 1.50 0.54 8.42
CA GLN A 121 2.83 0.56 7.82
C GLN A 121 2.85 0.17 6.35
N VAL A 122 1.97 -0.74 5.91
CA VAL A 122 1.94 -1.21 4.51
C VAL A 122 1.68 -0.06 3.52
N ALA A 123 1.05 1.04 3.96
CA ALA A 123 0.77 2.20 3.13
C ALA A 123 1.92 3.21 3.05
N HIS A 124 2.84 3.24 4.03
CA HIS A 124 3.74 4.37 4.27
C HIS A 124 4.67 4.73 3.10
N HIS A 125 5.08 3.75 2.29
CA HIS A 125 5.92 4.00 1.11
C HIS A 125 5.13 4.40 -0.13
N ALA A 126 3.80 4.19 -0.16
CA ALA A 126 2.99 4.28 -1.38
C ALA A 126 2.98 5.68 -2.00
N THR A 127 2.98 6.75 -1.19
CA THR A 127 3.08 8.13 -1.70
C THR A 127 4.37 8.36 -2.48
N TYR A 128 5.48 7.77 -2.03
CA TYR A 128 6.79 7.88 -2.66
C TYR A 128 6.93 7.04 -3.95
N MET A 129 6.03 6.09 -4.19
CA MET A 129 6.02 5.32 -5.43
C MET A 129 5.69 6.16 -6.67
N TYR A 130 5.11 7.36 -6.51
CA TYR A 130 4.98 8.32 -7.61
C TYR A 130 6.35 8.78 -8.16
N ASN A 131 7.42 8.75 -7.37
CA ASN A 131 8.78 8.99 -7.88
C ASN A 131 9.19 7.91 -8.90
N ALA A 132 8.90 6.64 -8.59
CA ALA A 132 9.10 5.52 -9.51
C ALA A 132 8.21 5.66 -10.77
N ALA A 133 7.02 6.25 -10.64
CA ALA A 133 6.13 6.56 -11.75
C ALA A 133 6.55 7.77 -12.62
N SER A 134 7.68 8.45 -12.33
CA SER A 134 8.07 9.73 -12.99
C SER A 134 7.10 10.89 -12.72
N GLN A 135 6.38 10.87 -11.59
CA GLN A 135 5.40 11.89 -11.23
C GLN A 135 5.68 12.47 -9.83
N PRO A 136 6.90 12.98 -9.55
CA PRO A 136 7.29 13.40 -8.20
C PRO A 136 6.45 14.54 -7.61
N TYR A 137 5.81 15.35 -8.46
CA TYR A 137 4.88 16.40 -8.01
C TYR A 137 3.67 15.82 -7.26
N LYS A 138 3.22 14.60 -7.60
CA LYS A 138 2.16 13.90 -6.86
C LYS A 138 2.64 13.38 -5.52
N THR A 139 3.90 12.93 -5.41
CA THR A 139 4.53 12.63 -4.11
C THR A 139 4.45 13.87 -3.21
N GLN A 140 4.85 15.04 -3.72
CA GLN A 140 4.86 16.28 -2.97
C GLN A 140 3.46 16.69 -2.50
N GLU A 141 2.45 16.53 -3.34
CA GLU A 141 1.04 16.76 -3.01
C GLU A 141 0.59 15.83 -1.87
N LYS A 142 0.73 14.52 -2.04
CA LYS A 142 0.20 13.53 -1.08
C LYS A 142 0.92 13.55 0.25
N VAL A 143 2.25 13.68 0.27
CA VAL A 143 3.00 13.79 1.52
C VAL A 143 2.59 15.04 2.29
N ARG A 144 2.35 16.16 1.61
CA ARG A 144 1.91 17.41 2.27
C ARG A 144 0.51 17.32 2.82
N GLU A 145 -0.39 16.65 2.09
CA GLU A 145 -1.74 16.35 2.57
C GLU A 145 -1.69 15.51 3.85
N VAL A 146 -0.86 14.45 3.88
CA VAL A 146 -0.67 13.60 5.05
C VAL A 146 -0.13 14.38 6.24
N LEU A 147 0.98 15.10 6.08
CA LEU A 147 1.59 15.89 7.16
C LEU A 147 0.61 16.95 7.72
N GLY A 148 -0.15 17.61 6.83
CA GLY A 148 -1.08 18.67 7.24
C GLY A 148 -2.40 18.20 7.85
N ARG A 149 -2.76 16.92 7.70
CA ARG A 149 -4.05 16.38 8.17
C ARG A 149 -3.94 15.30 9.24
N LEU A 150 -2.93 14.45 9.17
CA LEU A 150 -2.89 13.20 9.95
C LEU A 150 -1.96 13.29 11.17
N TYR A 151 -1.07 14.28 11.22
CA TYR A 151 -0.16 14.53 12.35
C TYR A 151 -0.53 15.78 13.17
N VAL A 152 -1.84 16.04 13.31
CA VAL A 152 -2.39 17.20 14.04
C VAL A 152 -2.91 16.83 15.44
N GLY A 153 -2.69 15.59 15.89
CA GLY A 153 -3.27 15.04 17.12
C GLY A 153 -3.10 15.94 18.34
N SER A 154 -1.89 16.45 18.57
CA SER A 154 -1.60 17.36 19.68
C SER A 154 -2.43 18.65 19.65
N GLU A 155 -2.87 19.09 18.47
CA GLU A 155 -3.66 20.32 18.28
C GLU A 155 -5.15 20.07 18.52
N ILE A 156 -5.65 18.87 18.18
CA ILE A 156 -7.07 18.51 18.28
C ILE A 156 -7.41 17.63 19.50
N GLY A 157 -6.43 17.38 20.37
CA GLY A 157 -6.58 16.53 21.55
C GLY A 157 -6.75 15.04 21.22
N GLN A 158 -6.32 14.63 20.03
CA GLN A 158 -6.29 13.22 19.61
C GLN A 158 -4.85 12.71 19.63
N GLY A 159 -4.65 11.40 19.75
CA GLY A 159 -3.34 10.78 19.62
C GLY A 159 -2.89 10.74 18.15
N ILE A 160 -2.21 9.65 17.80
CA ILE A 160 -1.87 9.34 16.42
C ILE A 160 -3.04 8.60 15.74
N HIS A 161 -3.13 8.64 14.41
CA HIS A 161 -4.29 8.17 13.62
C HIS A 161 -4.37 6.65 13.41
N GLY A 162 -3.52 5.89 14.12
CA GLY A 162 -3.41 4.44 14.13
C GLY A 162 -2.44 4.01 15.23
N ASP A 163 -1.81 2.85 15.09
CA ASP A 163 -0.72 2.44 15.98
C ASP A 163 0.58 3.19 15.62
N GLU A 164 1.32 3.65 16.64
CA GLU A 164 2.58 4.38 16.45
C GLU A 164 3.72 3.45 15.99
N ASP A 165 3.59 2.17 16.35
CA ASP A 165 4.47 1.07 15.96
C ASP A 165 5.95 1.30 16.23
N ASN A 166 6.25 1.56 17.51
CA ASN A 166 7.58 1.52 18.08
C ASN A 166 8.59 2.46 17.39
N GLY A 167 8.12 3.63 16.95
CA GLY A 167 8.93 4.64 16.26
C GLY A 167 8.81 4.60 14.74
N GLU A 168 8.12 3.64 14.12
CA GLU A 168 8.00 3.56 12.66
C GLU A 168 7.21 4.75 12.11
N GLN A 169 6.03 5.01 12.65
CA GLN A 169 5.16 6.08 12.16
C GLN A 169 5.74 7.47 12.50
N SER A 170 6.41 7.59 13.66
CA SER A 170 7.18 8.79 14.03
C SER A 170 8.38 9.02 13.08
N ALA A 171 9.09 7.96 12.70
CA ALA A 171 10.19 8.07 11.74
C ALA A 171 9.69 8.49 10.35
N TRP A 172 8.53 7.97 9.91
CA TRP A 172 7.88 8.43 8.68
C TRP A 172 7.65 9.93 8.72
N PHE A 173 7.08 10.44 9.81
CA PHE A 173 6.84 11.88 10.00
C PHE A 173 8.13 12.69 9.93
N LEU A 174 9.18 12.28 10.63
CA LEU A 174 10.48 12.97 10.66
C LEU A 174 11.11 13.04 9.27
N PHE A 175 11.24 11.90 8.59
CA PHE A 175 11.80 11.84 7.24
C PHE A 175 10.99 12.70 6.26
N SER A 176 9.67 12.54 6.26
CA SER A 176 8.77 13.29 5.38
C SER A 176 8.84 14.80 5.63
N SER A 177 8.96 15.22 6.89
CA SER A 177 9.13 16.63 7.28
C SER A 177 10.47 17.20 6.82
N LEU A 178 11.54 16.39 6.79
CA LEU A 178 12.84 16.75 6.22
C LEU A 178 12.83 16.79 4.68
N GLY A 179 11.79 16.26 4.04
CA GLY A 179 11.59 16.30 2.60
C GLY A 179 12.15 15.10 1.83
N PHE A 180 12.53 14.02 2.50
CA PHE A 180 13.00 12.78 1.85
C PHE A 180 12.58 11.54 2.66
N TYR A 181 12.46 10.37 2.01
CA TYR A 181 12.07 9.13 2.67
C TYR A 181 12.91 7.96 2.16
N PRO A 182 13.38 7.06 3.05
CA PRO A 182 14.22 5.94 2.65
C PRO A 182 13.37 4.80 2.04
N LEU A 183 12.91 5.02 0.79
CA LEU A 183 12.02 4.10 0.07
C LEU A 183 12.58 2.67 -0.08
N VAL A 184 13.89 2.55 -0.27
CA VAL A 184 14.58 1.26 -0.39
C VAL A 184 15.69 1.21 0.64
N MET A 185 15.47 0.45 1.71
CA MET A 185 16.49 0.23 2.73
C MET A 185 17.59 -0.71 2.19
N GLY A 186 18.86 -0.35 2.41
CA GLY A 186 20.01 -1.14 1.99
C GLY A 186 20.43 -0.96 0.51
N SER A 187 19.96 0.11 -0.15
CA SER A 187 20.34 0.51 -1.52
C SER A 187 21.68 1.23 -1.60
#